data_AF-A0A1H7J7B2-F1
#
_entry.id   AF-A0A1H7J7B2-F1
#
_cell.length_a   1.000
_cell.length_b   1.000
_cell.length_c   1.000
_cell.angle_alpha   90.00
_cell.angle_beta   90.00
_cell.angle_gamma   90.00
#
_symmetry.space_group_name_H-M   'P 1'
#
loop_
_entity.id
_entity.type
_entity.pdbx_description
1 polymer ?
#
loop_
_entity_poly.entity_id
_entity_poly.type
_entity_poly.pdbx_seq_one_letter_code
_entity_poly.pdbx_strand_id
1 'polypeptide(L)'
;MFKRIFGSAPQTPPSYPSSKPTYKDLKASIGQDDFYKKMAEADPANAGKWKEMVEVQKQFKDAEPSYRHPEARTYSESNRETLHRAATKLLKEQGADHVYDDFIRMHPAVFKENGACSLPVMAQVSILGNTKSTMVNGENAKHLLTGLKNDSQYLDLVQAAAQKTREARQKEGKPVTLSGYTIRKQD
;
A
#
# COMPACT_ATOMS: atom_id res chain seq x y z
N MET A 1 45.65 -44.00 -35.23
CA MET A 1 44.54 -44.09 -34.25
C MET A 1 44.81 -43.12 -33.12
N PHE A 2 44.04 -42.04 -33.00
CA PHE A 2 44.07 -41.17 -31.82
C PHE A 2 42.64 -40.99 -31.31
N LYS A 3 42.35 -41.52 -30.12
CA LYS A 3 41.10 -41.29 -29.37
C LYS A 3 41.12 -39.87 -28.82
N ARG A 4 40.14 -39.04 -29.21
CA ARG A 4 39.84 -37.77 -28.53
C ARG A 4 38.95 -38.06 -27.31
N ILE A 5 39.45 -37.72 -26.13
CA ILE A 5 38.69 -37.51 -24.89
C ILE A 5 38.94 -36.06 -24.51
N PHE A 6 37.97 -35.17 -24.69
CA PHE A 6 37.82 -33.83 -24.08
C PHE A 6 36.52 -33.26 -24.69
N GLY A 7 35.55 -32.71 -23.99
CA GLY A 7 35.27 -32.47 -22.59
C GLY A 7 33.85 -31.93 -22.57
N SER A 8 33.06 -32.31 -21.56
CA SER A 8 31.68 -31.85 -21.42
C SER A 8 31.61 -30.33 -21.45
N ALA A 9 30.69 -29.78 -22.25
CA ALA A 9 30.40 -28.34 -22.27
C ALA A 9 30.17 -27.82 -20.84
N PRO A 10 30.63 -26.60 -20.52
CA PRO A 10 30.35 -26.02 -19.21
C PRO A 10 28.82 -25.97 -19.03
N GLN A 11 28.35 -26.65 -18.00
CA GLN A 11 26.96 -26.57 -17.57
C GLN A 11 26.69 -25.09 -17.26
N THR A 12 25.72 -24.50 -17.96
CA THR A 12 25.11 -23.24 -17.54
C THR A 12 24.76 -23.36 -16.05
N PRO A 13 25.18 -22.42 -15.19
CA PRO A 13 24.80 -22.46 -13.79
C PRO A 13 23.27 -22.55 -13.67
N PRO A 14 22.73 -23.26 -12.67
CA PRO A 14 21.30 -23.37 -12.50
C PRO A 14 20.71 -21.97 -12.43
N SER A 15 19.80 -21.66 -13.36
CA SER A 15 18.99 -20.46 -13.27
C SER A 15 18.24 -20.53 -11.95
N TYR A 16 18.59 -19.68 -10.99
CA TYR A 16 17.76 -19.50 -9.82
C TYR A 16 16.36 -19.12 -10.31
N PRO A 17 15.30 -19.85 -9.93
CA PRO A 17 13.96 -19.35 -10.20
C PRO A 17 13.80 -18.07 -9.39
N SER A 18 13.88 -16.92 -10.06
CA SER A 18 13.28 -15.68 -9.56
C SER A 18 11.78 -15.90 -9.61
N SER A 19 11.25 -16.67 -8.66
CA SER A 19 9.81 -16.87 -8.55
C SER A 19 9.25 -15.56 -8.03
N LYS A 20 8.72 -14.73 -8.95
CA LYS A 20 7.94 -13.54 -8.58
C LYS A 20 6.94 -13.91 -7.48
N PRO A 21 6.76 -13.08 -6.45
CA PRO A 21 5.87 -13.42 -5.34
C PRO A 21 4.46 -13.69 -5.87
N THR A 22 3.86 -14.78 -5.40
CA THR A 22 2.52 -15.16 -5.83
C THR A 22 1.49 -14.20 -5.24
N TYR A 23 0.28 -14.18 -5.81
CA TYR A 23 -0.84 -13.46 -5.21
C TYR A 23 -1.09 -13.87 -3.74
N LYS A 24 -0.84 -15.14 -3.40
CA LYS A 24 -0.95 -15.66 -2.04
C LYS A 24 0.11 -15.02 -1.11
N ASP A 25 1.34 -14.87 -1.60
CA ASP A 25 2.45 -14.27 -0.83
C ASP A 25 2.22 -12.79 -0.55
N LEU A 26 1.68 -12.06 -1.54
CA LEU A 26 1.29 -10.65 -1.40
C LEU A 26 0.10 -10.47 -0.45
N LYS A 27 -0.90 -11.36 -0.54
CA LYS A 27 -2.03 -11.35 0.38
C LYS A 27 -1.57 -11.63 1.82
N ALA A 28 -0.58 -12.50 2.01
CA ALA A 28 -0.03 -12.81 3.33
C ALA A 28 0.80 -11.64 3.91
N SER A 29 1.39 -10.77 3.08
CA SER A 29 2.14 -9.59 3.53
C SER A 29 1.29 -8.33 3.73
N ILE A 30 -0.04 -8.39 3.62
CA ILE A 30 -0.89 -7.23 3.91
C ILE A 30 -0.61 -6.72 5.34
N GLY A 31 -0.37 -5.41 5.46
CA GLY A 31 0.01 -4.75 6.71
C GLY A 31 1.44 -5.02 7.20
N GLN A 32 2.23 -5.88 6.54
CA GLN A 32 3.59 -6.25 6.95
C GLN A 32 4.66 -5.35 6.29
N ASP A 33 5.84 -5.28 6.89
CA ASP A 33 6.97 -4.42 6.45
C ASP A 33 7.59 -4.88 5.13
N ASP A 34 7.41 -6.14 4.77
CA ASP A 34 7.93 -6.75 3.55
C ASP A 34 7.00 -6.57 2.34
N PHE A 35 5.81 -5.97 2.51
CA PHE A 35 4.82 -5.83 1.45
C PHE A 35 5.38 -5.10 0.21
N TYR A 36 5.93 -3.90 0.39
CA TYR A 36 6.45 -3.13 -0.74
C TYR A 36 7.74 -3.73 -1.33
N LYS A 37 8.48 -4.53 -0.55
CA LYS A 37 9.60 -5.32 -1.09
C LYS A 37 9.09 -6.38 -2.07
N LYS A 38 8.02 -7.11 -1.71
CA LYS A 38 7.36 -8.06 -2.61
C LYS A 38 6.71 -7.37 -3.81
N MET A 39 6.15 -6.16 -3.65
CA MET A 39 5.66 -5.38 -4.80
C MET A 39 6.80 -5.03 -5.76
N ALA A 40 7.99 -4.67 -5.25
CA ALA A 40 9.15 -4.39 -6.10
C ALA A 40 9.63 -5.62 -6.90
N GLU A 41 9.45 -6.83 -6.37
CA GLU A 41 9.71 -8.09 -7.08
C GLU A 41 8.61 -8.42 -8.12
N ALA A 42 7.36 -8.10 -7.79
CA ALA A 42 6.20 -8.34 -8.65
C ALA A 42 6.10 -7.36 -9.83
N ASP A 43 6.53 -6.11 -9.63
CA ASP A 43 6.62 -5.04 -10.62
C ASP A 43 8.07 -4.52 -10.72
N PRO A 44 8.93 -5.24 -11.48
CA PRO A 44 10.32 -4.86 -11.65
C PRO A 44 10.50 -3.52 -12.36
N ALA A 45 9.55 -3.12 -13.21
CA ALA A 45 9.61 -1.86 -13.96
C ALA A 45 9.57 -0.64 -13.04
N ASN A 46 8.83 -0.73 -11.91
CA ASN A 46 8.80 0.31 -10.88
C ASN A 46 9.49 -0.10 -9.57
N ALA A 47 10.39 -1.09 -9.58
CA ALA A 47 11.04 -1.60 -8.37
C ALA A 47 11.72 -0.50 -7.52
N GLY A 48 12.33 0.49 -8.16
CA GLY A 48 12.92 1.66 -7.47
C GLY A 48 11.88 2.43 -6.67
N LYS A 49 10.73 2.73 -7.29
CA LYS A 49 9.63 3.46 -6.65
C LYS A 49 8.95 2.65 -5.54
N TRP A 50 8.82 1.34 -5.70
CA TRP A 50 8.34 0.45 -4.64
C TRP A 50 9.28 0.40 -3.44
N LYS A 51 10.61 0.45 -3.66
CA LYS A 51 11.59 0.56 -2.57
C LYS A 51 11.48 1.88 -1.81
N GLU A 52 11.17 2.98 -2.48
CA GLU A 52 10.88 4.25 -1.79
C GLU A 52 9.67 4.11 -0.85
N MET A 53 8.64 3.35 -1.24
CA MET A 53 7.48 3.08 -0.38
C MET A 53 7.83 2.25 0.87
N VAL A 54 8.87 1.41 0.84
CA VAL A 54 9.37 0.72 2.04
C VAL A 54 9.83 1.73 3.09
N GLU A 55 10.59 2.74 2.67
CA GLU A 55 11.09 3.79 3.56
C GLU A 55 9.96 4.67 4.10
N VAL A 56 8.97 4.99 3.25
CA VAL A 56 7.75 5.70 3.65
C VAL A 56 6.99 4.92 4.71
N GLN A 57 6.74 3.63 4.47
CA GLN A 57 6.03 2.76 5.42
C GLN A 57 6.76 2.69 6.75
N LYS A 58 8.09 2.56 6.72
CA LYS A 58 8.92 2.54 7.93
C LYS A 58 8.75 3.82 8.75
N GLN A 59 8.76 4.99 8.11
CA GLN A 59 8.57 6.26 8.82
C GLN A 59 7.21 6.37 9.49
N PHE A 60 6.12 6.03 8.79
CA PHE A 60 4.79 6.01 9.40
C PHE A 60 4.74 5.04 10.58
N LYS A 61 5.31 3.83 10.43
CA LYS A 61 5.36 2.83 11.50
C LYS A 61 6.17 3.31 12.71
N ASP A 62 7.29 3.96 12.50
CA ASP A 62 8.14 4.50 13.58
C ASP A 62 7.44 5.69 14.29
N ALA A 63 6.63 6.47 13.56
CA ALA A 63 5.88 7.61 14.09
C ALA A 63 4.56 7.22 14.79
N GLU A 64 3.89 6.15 14.35
CA GLU A 64 2.59 5.68 14.87
C GLU A 64 2.50 5.61 16.41
N PRO A 65 3.51 5.10 17.14
CA PRO A 65 3.50 5.08 18.61
C PRO A 65 3.53 6.47 19.27
N SER A 66 4.05 7.49 18.58
CA SER A 66 4.18 8.86 19.08
C SER A 66 2.93 9.72 18.82
N TYR A 67 1.96 9.20 18.06
CA TYR A 67 0.74 9.94 17.78
C TYR A 67 -0.06 10.17 19.07
N ARG A 68 -0.30 11.45 19.37
CA ARG A 68 -1.06 11.88 20.55
C ARG A 68 -2.50 11.37 20.55
N HIS A 69 -3.07 11.14 19.37
CA HIS A 69 -4.46 10.75 19.17
C HIS A 69 -4.53 9.30 18.67
N PRO A 70 -5.18 8.37 19.41
CA PRO A 70 -5.37 6.98 18.99
C PRO A 70 -6.03 6.84 17.61
N GLU A 71 -6.86 7.80 17.23
CA GLU A 71 -7.54 7.87 15.93
C GLU A 71 -6.53 8.08 14.79
N ALA A 72 -5.48 8.88 15.01
CA ALA A 72 -4.43 9.10 14.01
C ALA A 72 -3.68 7.79 13.71
N ARG A 73 -3.41 7.00 14.76
CA ARG A 73 -2.76 5.70 14.62
C ARG A 73 -3.68 4.71 13.91
N THR A 74 -4.93 4.63 14.34
CA THR A 74 -5.95 3.77 13.72
C THR A 74 -6.10 4.08 12.23
N TYR A 75 -6.13 5.36 11.88
CA TYR A 75 -6.20 5.83 10.49
C TYR A 75 -4.94 5.45 9.68
N SER A 76 -3.74 5.71 10.21
CA SER A 76 -2.48 5.38 9.55
C SER A 76 -2.37 3.88 9.25
N GLU A 77 -2.63 3.03 10.26
CA GLU A 77 -2.58 1.59 10.10
C GLU A 77 -3.64 1.09 9.10
N SER A 78 -4.86 1.64 9.16
CA SER A 78 -5.95 1.25 8.25
C SER A 78 -5.69 1.67 6.81
N ASN A 79 -5.08 2.85 6.59
CA ASN A 79 -4.64 3.29 5.27
C ASN A 79 -3.59 2.35 4.69
N ARG A 80 -2.56 2.00 5.47
CA ARG A 80 -1.53 1.04 5.06
C ARG A 80 -2.15 -0.28 4.61
N GLU A 81 -2.97 -0.89 5.46
CA GLU A 81 -3.62 -2.17 5.15
C GLU A 81 -4.55 -2.09 3.93
N THR A 82 -5.28 -0.99 3.77
CA THR A 82 -6.20 -0.77 2.63
C THR A 82 -5.43 -0.58 1.32
N LEU A 83 -4.35 0.21 1.34
CA LEU A 83 -3.44 0.38 0.20
C LEU A 83 -2.83 -0.96 -0.22
N HIS A 84 -2.36 -1.77 0.74
CA HIS A 84 -1.79 -3.08 0.44
C HIS A 84 -2.82 -4.01 -0.22
N ARG A 85 -4.04 -4.05 0.30
CA ARG A 85 -5.15 -4.84 -0.28
C ARG A 85 -5.49 -4.39 -1.69
N ALA A 86 -5.62 -3.08 -1.91
CA ALA A 86 -5.97 -2.54 -3.21
C ALA A 86 -4.85 -2.77 -4.24
N ALA A 87 -3.58 -2.55 -3.87
CA ALA A 87 -2.42 -2.83 -4.72
C ALA A 87 -2.35 -4.33 -5.11
N THR A 88 -2.59 -5.22 -4.15
CA THR A 88 -2.61 -6.67 -4.38
C THR A 88 -3.71 -7.08 -5.37
N LYS A 89 -4.86 -6.41 -5.33
CA LYS A 89 -5.97 -6.65 -6.25
C LYS A 89 -5.70 -6.06 -7.64
N LEU A 90 -5.18 -4.84 -7.73
CA LEU A 90 -4.76 -4.23 -9.00
C LEU A 90 -3.75 -5.11 -9.73
N LEU A 91 -2.69 -5.54 -9.04
CA LEU A 91 -1.68 -6.42 -9.62
C LEU A 91 -2.30 -7.71 -10.18
N LYS A 92 -3.25 -8.31 -9.44
CA LYS A 92 -3.92 -9.54 -9.87
C LYS A 92 -4.78 -9.34 -11.12
N GLU A 93 -5.49 -8.24 -11.19
CA GLU A 93 -6.51 -7.99 -12.23
C GLU A 93 -5.92 -7.38 -13.49
N GLN A 94 -4.89 -6.54 -13.36
CA GLN A 94 -4.35 -5.72 -14.45
C GLN A 94 -2.89 -6.08 -14.80
N GLY A 95 -2.20 -6.85 -13.96
CA GLY A 95 -0.78 -7.16 -14.14
C GLY A 95 0.13 -6.03 -13.65
N ALA A 96 1.43 -6.16 -13.95
CA ALA A 96 2.48 -5.29 -13.41
C ALA A 96 2.67 -3.97 -14.17
N ASP A 97 2.21 -3.87 -15.41
CA ASP A 97 2.62 -2.77 -16.31
C ASP A 97 2.07 -1.39 -15.89
N HIS A 98 1.01 -1.35 -15.08
CA HIS A 98 0.36 -0.10 -14.63
C HIS A 98 0.10 -0.03 -13.12
N VAL A 99 0.47 -1.06 -12.36
CA VAL A 99 0.05 -1.21 -10.97
C VAL A 99 0.58 -0.09 -10.07
N TYR A 100 1.81 0.40 -10.28
CA TYR A 100 2.36 1.48 -9.47
C TYR A 100 1.64 2.80 -9.71
N ASP A 101 1.39 3.16 -10.97
CA ASP A 101 0.75 4.44 -11.29
C ASP A 101 -0.70 4.47 -10.78
N ASP A 102 -1.43 3.37 -10.94
CA ASP A 102 -2.78 3.21 -10.40
C ASP A 102 -2.80 3.15 -8.87
N PHE A 103 -1.78 2.54 -8.27
CA PHE A 103 -1.57 2.56 -6.83
C PHE A 103 -1.44 3.99 -6.32
N ILE A 104 -0.65 4.84 -6.96
CA ILE A 104 -0.53 6.25 -6.58
C ILE A 104 -1.86 6.99 -6.77
N ARG A 105 -2.52 6.83 -7.93
CA ARG A 105 -3.79 7.51 -8.25
C ARG A 105 -4.92 7.22 -7.26
N MET A 106 -4.95 6.03 -6.64
CA MET A 106 -6.01 5.67 -5.68
C MET A 106 -5.78 6.18 -4.25
N HIS A 107 -4.62 6.77 -3.90
CA HIS A 107 -4.35 7.22 -2.52
C HIS A 107 -5.41 8.18 -1.96
N PRO A 108 -5.86 9.22 -2.70
CA PRO A 108 -6.88 10.13 -2.20
C PRO A 108 -8.20 9.41 -1.86
N ALA A 109 -8.52 8.35 -2.62
CA ALA A 109 -9.65 7.49 -2.33
C ALA A 109 -9.50 6.70 -1.06
N VAL A 110 -8.34 6.10 -0.85
CA VAL A 110 -8.08 5.37 0.38
C VAL A 110 -8.13 6.29 1.59
N PHE A 111 -7.55 7.49 1.50
CA PHE A 111 -7.56 8.47 2.59
C PHE A 111 -8.99 8.87 2.97
N LYS A 112 -9.82 9.23 1.99
CA LYS A 112 -11.21 9.60 2.26
C LYS A 112 -12.04 8.42 2.73
N GLU A 113 -11.89 7.25 2.10
CA GLU A 113 -12.61 6.04 2.52
C GLU A 113 -12.22 5.61 3.94
N ASN A 114 -11.02 5.88 4.43
CA ASN A 114 -10.66 5.64 5.83
C ASN A 114 -10.98 6.81 6.78
N GLY A 115 -11.75 7.80 6.32
CA GLY A 115 -12.30 8.82 7.20
C GLY A 115 -11.33 9.97 7.51
N ALA A 116 -10.41 10.31 6.59
CA ALA A 116 -9.54 11.48 6.74
C ALA A 116 -10.33 12.75 7.13
N CYS A 117 -11.48 12.97 6.48
CA CYS A 117 -12.34 14.13 6.73
C CYS A 117 -13.06 14.12 8.10
N SER A 118 -13.10 12.97 8.79
CA SER A 118 -13.71 12.83 10.11
C SER A 118 -12.67 12.82 11.24
N LEU A 119 -11.38 12.90 10.92
CA LEU A 119 -10.33 12.97 11.94
C LEU A 119 -10.36 14.33 12.65
N PRO A 120 -10.14 14.37 13.98
CA PRO A 120 -9.85 15.61 14.68
C PRO A 120 -8.68 16.35 14.03
N VAL A 121 -8.72 17.69 13.99
CA VAL A 121 -7.66 18.51 13.36
C VAL A 121 -6.27 18.16 13.89
N MET A 122 -6.14 17.94 15.20
CA MET A 122 -4.85 17.57 15.81
C MET A 122 -4.37 16.17 15.40
N ALA A 123 -5.27 15.24 15.07
CA ALA A 123 -4.93 13.94 14.50
C ALA A 123 -4.40 14.11 13.06
N GLN A 124 -5.04 14.95 12.24
CA GLN A 124 -4.58 15.26 10.89
C GLN A 124 -3.19 15.93 10.90
N VAL A 125 -2.96 16.89 11.80
CA VAL A 125 -1.66 17.53 12.00
C VAL A 125 -0.59 16.50 12.40
N SER A 126 -0.91 15.54 13.27
CA SER A 126 0.03 14.49 13.68
C SER A 126 0.47 13.62 12.49
N ILE A 127 -0.45 13.31 11.57
CA ILE A 127 -0.17 12.53 10.37
C ILE A 127 0.68 13.34 9.39
N LEU A 128 0.31 14.60 9.15
CA LEU A 128 1.05 15.49 8.22
C LEU A 128 2.48 15.77 8.71
N GLY A 129 2.66 16.03 10.00
CA GLY A 129 3.98 16.28 10.59
C GLY A 129 4.96 15.10 10.47
N ASN A 130 4.45 13.89 10.25
CA ASN A 130 5.24 12.67 10.09
C ASN A 130 5.26 12.15 8.63
N THR A 131 4.62 12.85 7.71
CA THR A 131 4.68 12.54 6.28
C THR A 131 5.99 13.08 5.71
N LYS A 132 6.75 12.24 5.01
CA LYS A 132 8.02 12.63 4.36
C LYS A 132 7.81 13.88 3.49
N SER A 133 8.69 14.87 3.56
CA SER A 133 8.55 16.12 2.79
C SER A 133 8.46 15.89 1.27
N THR A 134 9.11 14.83 0.78
CA THR A 134 9.02 14.39 -0.63
C THR A 134 7.63 13.87 -1.01
N MET A 135 6.82 13.47 -0.04
CA MET A 135 5.42 13.09 -0.20
C MET A 135 4.45 14.22 0.15
N VAL A 136 4.86 15.22 0.91
CA VAL A 136 4.07 16.44 1.14
C VAL A 136 4.30 17.39 -0.04
N ASN A 137 3.83 17.00 -1.23
CA ASN A 137 3.60 17.97 -2.30
C ASN A 137 2.21 18.61 -2.09
N GLY A 138 1.99 19.80 -2.68
CA GLY A 138 0.74 20.54 -2.50
C GLY A 138 -0.51 19.73 -2.84
N GLU A 139 -0.40 18.75 -3.74
CA GLU A 139 -1.49 17.84 -4.09
C GLU A 139 -1.76 16.79 -3.01
N ASN A 140 -0.75 16.08 -2.51
CA ASN A 140 -0.92 15.08 -1.44
C ASN A 140 -1.43 15.69 -0.14
N ALA A 141 -0.94 16.89 0.22
CA ALA A 141 -1.47 17.65 1.35
C ALA A 141 -2.94 18.04 1.12
N LYS A 142 -3.28 18.51 -0.09
CA LYS A 142 -4.66 18.80 -0.48
C LYS A 142 -5.52 17.54 -0.47
N HIS A 143 -5.03 16.38 -0.88
CA HIS A 143 -5.78 15.11 -0.85
C HIS A 143 -6.07 14.64 0.57
N LEU A 144 -5.09 14.72 1.47
CA LEU A 144 -5.26 14.47 2.91
C LEU A 144 -6.26 15.45 3.54
N LEU A 145 -6.22 16.74 3.17
CA LEU A 145 -7.01 17.79 3.80
C LEU A 145 -8.42 17.95 3.21
N THR A 146 -8.62 17.67 1.91
CA THR A 146 -9.86 18.02 1.20
C THR A 146 -10.63 16.83 0.66
N GLY A 147 -10.04 15.62 0.61
CA GLY A 147 -10.72 14.42 0.14
C GLY A 147 -11.42 14.61 -1.22
N LEU A 148 -10.75 15.32 -2.14
CA LEU A 148 -11.33 15.77 -3.41
C LEU A 148 -11.84 14.61 -4.29
N LYS A 149 -12.73 14.96 -5.23
CA LYS A 149 -13.38 14.07 -6.20
C LYS A 149 -12.38 13.06 -6.75
N ASN A 150 -12.52 11.81 -6.33
CA ASN A 150 -11.76 10.73 -6.92
C ASN A 150 -12.24 10.48 -8.33
N ASP A 151 -11.32 9.95 -9.11
CA ASP A 151 -11.70 9.16 -10.26
C ASP A 151 -12.59 8.01 -9.79
N SER A 152 -13.84 8.00 -10.27
CA SER A 152 -14.82 6.97 -9.94
C SER A 152 -14.29 5.57 -10.27
N GLN A 153 -13.29 5.46 -11.15
CA GLN A 153 -12.68 4.20 -11.54
C GLN A 153 -12.13 3.36 -10.37
N TYR A 154 -11.65 3.97 -9.29
CA TYR A 154 -11.06 3.23 -8.16
C TYR A 154 -11.99 3.11 -6.95
N LEU A 155 -13.18 3.71 -6.98
CA LEU A 155 -14.03 3.80 -5.78
C LEU A 155 -14.45 2.41 -5.28
N ASP A 156 -14.94 1.55 -6.17
CA ASP A 156 -15.40 0.20 -5.82
C ASP A 156 -14.26 -0.66 -5.28
N LEU A 157 -13.09 -0.58 -5.91
CA LEU A 157 -11.87 -1.25 -5.46
C LEU A 157 -11.51 -0.82 -4.04
N VAL A 158 -11.48 0.49 -3.79
CA VAL A 158 -11.08 1.07 -2.51
C VAL A 158 -12.08 0.77 -1.42
N GLN A 159 -13.39 0.86 -1.69
CA GLN A 159 -14.43 0.51 -0.74
C GLN A 159 -14.37 -0.97 -0.37
N ALA A 160 -14.19 -1.87 -1.34
CA ALA A 160 -14.01 -3.29 -1.08
C ALA A 160 -12.75 -3.59 -0.26
N ALA A 161 -11.63 -2.92 -0.58
CA ALA A 161 -10.38 -3.05 0.16
C ALA A 161 -10.51 -2.55 1.60
N ALA A 162 -11.11 -1.38 1.82
CA ALA A 162 -11.32 -0.79 3.13
C ALA A 162 -12.27 -1.64 3.98
N GLN A 163 -13.35 -2.16 3.38
CA GLN A 163 -14.25 -3.09 4.05
C GLN A 163 -13.50 -4.33 4.54
N LYS A 164 -12.65 -4.93 3.70
CA LYS A 164 -11.82 -6.08 4.10
C LYS A 164 -10.78 -5.74 5.17
N THR A 165 -10.26 -4.51 5.18
CA THR A 165 -9.41 -4.00 6.26
C THR A 165 -10.18 -3.94 7.58
N ARG A 166 -11.37 -3.34 7.59
CA ARG A 166 -12.22 -3.25 8.79
C ARG A 166 -12.57 -4.63 9.34
N GLU A 167 -13.00 -5.55 8.47
CA GLU A 167 -13.30 -6.94 8.86
C GLU A 167 -12.08 -7.65 9.49
N ALA A 168 -10.89 -7.51 8.89
CA ALA A 168 -9.68 -8.13 9.41
C ALA A 168 -9.26 -7.54 10.76
N ARG A 169 -9.28 -6.21 10.88
CA ARG A 169 -8.95 -5.51 12.13
C ARG A 169 -9.94 -5.84 13.25
N GLN A 170 -11.24 -5.89 12.96
CA GLN A 170 -12.26 -6.34 13.90
C GLN A 170 -12.00 -7.77 14.41
N LYS A 171 -11.66 -8.69 13.50
CA LYS A 171 -11.31 -10.07 13.86
C LYS A 171 -10.09 -10.15 14.78
N GLU A 172 -9.15 -9.22 14.64
CA GLU A 172 -7.94 -9.10 15.45
C GLU A 172 -8.13 -8.26 16.73
N GLY A 173 -9.35 -7.77 17.01
CA GLY A 173 -9.63 -6.91 18.15
C GLY A 173 -9.01 -5.51 18.05
N LYS A 174 -8.65 -5.06 16.85
CA LYS A 174 -8.06 -3.75 16.57
C LYS A 174 -9.15 -2.70 16.29
N PRO A 175 -8.91 -1.42 16.64
CA PRO A 175 -9.81 -0.34 16.28
C PRO A 175 -9.92 -0.18 14.76
N VAL A 176 -11.08 0.28 14.29
CA VAL A 176 -11.39 0.46 12.86
C VAL A 176 -11.77 1.89 12.52
N THR A 177 -11.47 2.29 11.28
CA THR A 177 -11.92 3.56 10.70
C THR A 177 -13.36 3.46 10.21
N LEU A 178 -14.05 4.61 10.17
CA LEU A 178 -15.34 4.76 9.52
C LEU A 178 -15.16 5.22 8.06
N SER A 179 -16.15 4.93 7.20
CA SER A 179 -16.09 5.39 5.82
C SER A 179 -16.40 6.86 5.70
N GLY A 180 -15.44 7.66 5.23
CA GLY A 180 -15.67 9.07 4.94
C GLY A 180 -16.62 9.30 3.75
N TYR A 181 -16.94 8.25 2.97
CA TYR A 181 -17.96 8.29 1.93
C TYR A 181 -19.38 8.07 2.47
N THR A 182 -19.53 7.34 3.59
CA THR A 182 -20.84 7.11 4.21
C THR A 182 -21.21 8.15 5.26
N ILE A 183 -20.23 8.86 5.83
CA ILE A 183 -20.46 9.87 6.89
C ILE A 183 -21.20 11.14 6.39
N ARG A 184 -21.47 11.30 5.09
CA ARG A 184 -22.28 12.42 4.55
C ARG A 184 -23.80 12.19 4.47
N LYS A 185 -24.33 11.11 5.06
CA LYS A 185 -25.79 10.84 5.02
C LYS A 185 -26.57 11.25 6.27
N GLN A 186 -25.92 11.85 7.26
CA GLN A 186 -26.59 12.40 8.43
C GLN A 186 -25.94 13.74 8.75
N ASP A 187 -26.52 14.80 8.16
CA ASP A 187 -26.73 16.15 8.71
C ASP A 187 -27.36 17.03 7.62
#